data_AF-A0A0E4BW15-F1
#
_entry.id   AF-A0A0E4BW15-F1
#
_cell.length_a   1.000
_cell.length_b   1.000
_cell.length_c   1.000
_cell.angle_alpha   90.00
_cell.angle_beta   90.00
_cell.angle_gamma   90.00
#
_symmetry.space_group_name_H-M   'P 1'
#
loop_
_entity.id
_entity.type
_entity.pdbx_description
1 polymer ?
#
loop_
_entity_poly.entity_id
_entity_poly.type
_entity_poly.pdbx_seq_one_letter_code
_entity_poly.pdbx_strand_id
1 'polypeptide(L)'
;MRMRCFFLLLALLVTAARADDARPFNPADYPAGVQKALRYANEECDGQDGGAVTFAPDTVRRIDLTGDGRDDYIVDFRDTKCGERETTYCGTGGCVMDILVTLPDGSVRPVFDGYVRSYKIVTSPVKRGAARTIRFDLHGSYCGGFGAQACFKEKTITATPFAFKHRRAGAGPAALRGCGRWR
;
A
#
# COMPACT_ATOMS: atom_id res chain seq x y z
N MET A 1 -34.73 70.66 8.51
CA MET A 1 -34.40 69.39 9.20
C MET A 1 -33.62 68.51 8.24
N ARG A 2 -32.32 68.28 8.49
CA ARG A 2 -31.42 67.51 7.62
C ARG A 2 -31.36 66.05 8.13
N MET A 3 -31.96 65.14 7.38
CA MET A 3 -31.87 63.69 7.55
C MET A 3 -30.45 63.24 7.16
N ARG A 4 -29.68 62.68 8.10
CA ARG A 4 -28.33 62.14 7.85
C ARG A 4 -28.44 60.64 7.53
N CYS A 5 -28.31 60.28 6.27
CA CYS A 5 -28.17 58.87 5.85
C CYS A 5 -26.80 58.33 6.30
N PHE A 6 -26.83 57.39 7.25
CA PHE A 6 -25.69 56.54 7.60
C PHE A 6 -25.45 55.54 6.46
N PHE A 7 -24.35 55.70 5.72
CA PHE A 7 -23.87 54.68 4.78
C PHE A 7 -23.02 53.66 5.55
N LEU A 8 -23.54 52.45 5.73
CA LEU A 8 -22.81 51.29 6.24
C LEU A 8 -21.96 50.69 5.13
N LEU A 9 -20.64 50.82 5.25
CA LEU A 9 -19.66 50.14 4.40
C LEU A 9 -19.51 48.68 4.85
N LEU A 10 -20.02 47.76 4.03
CA LEU A 10 -19.84 46.31 4.20
C LEU A 10 -18.46 45.92 3.64
N ALA A 11 -17.50 45.62 4.50
CA ALA A 11 -16.19 45.13 4.08
C ALA A 11 -16.28 43.65 3.66
N LEU A 12 -16.11 43.38 2.35
CA LEU A 12 -15.97 42.03 1.81
C LEU A 12 -14.57 41.48 2.17
N LEU A 13 -14.51 40.59 3.16
CA LEU A 13 -13.34 39.76 3.42
C LEU A 13 -13.22 38.71 2.30
N VAL A 14 -12.34 38.93 1.33
CA VAL A 14 -11.95 37.93 0.34
C VAL A 14 -11.03 36.91 1.03
N THR A 15 -11.58 35.77 1.43
CA THR A 15 -10.79 34.61 1.83
C THR A 15 -10.17 34.00 0.57
N ALA A 16 -8.88 34.27 0.34
CA ALA A 16 -8.10 33.56 -0.66
C ALA A 16 -7.96 32.10 -0.20
N ALA A 17 -8.78 31.20 -0.76
CA ALA A 17 -8.55 29.77 -0.66
C ALA A 17 -7.19 29.49 -1.33
N ARG A 18 -6.19 29.13 -0.53
CA ARG A 18 -4.95 28.55 -1.05
C ARG A 18 -5.37 27.21 -1.64
N ALA A 19 -5.35 27.09 -2.97
CA ALA A 19 -5.23 25.78 -3.58
C ALA A 19 -3.93 25.20 -3.01
N ASP A 20 -4.04 24.16 -2.18
CA ASP A 20 -2.90 23.28 -1.93
C ASP A 20 -2.58 22.67 -3.30
N ASP A 21 -1.62 23.26 -4.02
CA ASP A 21 -1.01 22.65 -5.18
C ASP A 21 -0.36 21.36 -4.70
N ALA A 22 -1.14 20.28 -4.72
CA ALA A 22 -0.65 18.94 -4.46
C ALA A 22 0.48 18.70 -5.47
N ARG A 23 1.72 18.66 -4.96
CA ARG A 23 2.89 18.42 -5.81
C ARG A 23 2.62 17.14 -6.61
N PRO A 24 2.82 17.17 -7.94
CA PRO A 24 2.63 15.98 -8.75
C PRO A 24 3.57 14.89 -8.26
N PHE A 25 3.09 13.65 -8.25
CA PHE A 25 3.91 12.50 -7.89
C PHE A 25 5.10 12.41 -8.84
N ASN A 26 6.31 12.33 -8.28
CA ASN A 26 7.55 12.21 -9.04
C ASN A 26 8.41 11.07 -8.47
N PRO A 27 8.64 9.97 -9.23
CA PRO A 27 9.50 8.87 -8.81
C PRO A 27 10.89 9.32 -8.35
N ALA A 28 11.45 10.39 -8.94
CA ALA A 28 12.78 10.87 -8.62
C ALA A 28 12.90 11.45 -7.19
N ASP A 29 11.77 11.73 -6.52
CA ASP A 29 11.74 12.26 -5.16
C ASP A 29 12.00 11.16 -4.10
N TYR A 30 12.08 9.89 -4.51
CA TYR A 30 12.26 8.74 -3.61
C TYR A 30 13.66 8.12 -3.72
N PRO A 31 14.13 7.36 -2.70
CA PRO A 31 15.42 6.67 -2.77
C PRO A 31 15.52 5.67 -3.93
N ALA A 32 16.75 5.35 -4.34
CA ALA A 32 17.02 4.47 -5.49
C ALA A 32 16.32 3.10 -5.42
N GLY A 33 16.15 2.53 -4.22
CA GLY A 33 15.39 1.29 -4.02
C GLY A 33 13.92 1.41 -4.41
N VAL A 34 13.27 2.53 -4.03
CA VAL A 34 11.88 2.82 -4.39
C VAL A 34 11.76 3.17 -5.87
N GLN A 35 12.69 3.95 -6.41
CA GLN A 35 12.74 4.21 -7.85
C GLN A 35 12.83 2.91 -8.66
N LYS A 36 13.59 1.93 -8.16
CA LYS A 36 13.66 0.60 -8.78
C LYS A 36 12.32 -0.14 -8.72
N ALA A 37 11.61 -0.09 -7.60
CA ALA A 37 10.26 -0.66 -7.51
C ALA A 37 9.30 0.02 -8.51
N LEU A 38 9.30 1.36 -8.58
CA LEU A 38 8.43 2.11 -9.51
C LEU A 38 8.72 1.83 -10.99
N ARG A 39 9.96 1.43 -11.35
CA ARG A 39 10.28 1.04 -12.73
C ARG A 39 9.51 -0.19 -13.20
N TYR A 40 9.09 -1.07 -12.29
CA TYR A 40 8.23 -2.22 -12.62
C TYR A 40 7.01 -1.80 -13.45
N ALA A 41 6.36 -0.68 -13.08
CA ALA A 41 5.17 -0.24 -13.80
C ALA A 41 5.47 0.12 -15.27
N ASN A 42 6.61 0.79 -15.53
CA ASN A 42 7.01 1.12 -16.90
C ASN A 42 7.36 -0.15 -17.69
N GLU A 43 8.16 -1.05 -17.10
CA GLU A 43 8.56 -2.31 -17.74
C GLU A 43 7.35 -3.20 -18.09
N GLU A 44 6.39 -3.32 -17.17
CA GLU A 44 5.16 -4.08 -17.38
C GLU A 44 4.24 -3.43 -18.42
N CYS A 45 4.08 -2.10 -18.38
CA CYS A 45 3.23 -1.39 -19.32
C CYS A 45 3.80 -1.43 -20.75
N ASP A 46 5.10 -1.16 -20.89
CA ASP A 46 5.81 -1.22 -22.18
C ASP A 46 5.77 -2.65 -22.75
N GLY A 47 5.95 -3.66 -21.89
CA GLY A 47 5.88 -5.07 -22.29
C GLY A 47 4.53 -5.53 -22.83
N GLN A 48 3.46 -4.74 -22.64
CA GLN A 48 2.12 -5.01 -23.15
C GLN A 48 1.68 -4.04 -24.26
N ASP A 49 2.66 -3.41 -24.94
CA ASP A 49 2.44 -2.34 -25.93
C ASP A 49 1.47 -1.28 -25.38
N GLY A 50 1.72 -0.89 -24.13
CA GLY A 50 0.92 0.07 -23.39
C GLY A 50 1.15 1.52 -23.80
N GLY A 51 0.45 2.41 -23.11
CA GLY A 51 0.69 3.86 -23.22
C GLY A 51 1.65 4.35 -22.14
N ALA A 52 1.62 5.66 -21.87
CA ALA A 52 2.39 6.22 -20.76
C ALA A 52 1.86 5.71 -19.40
N VAL A 53 2.78 5.42 -18.48
CA VAL A 53 2.42 5.11 -17.09
C VAL A 53 2.02 6.39 -16.37
N THR A 54 0.89 6.32 -15.64
CA THR A 54 0.45 7.39 -14.74
C THR A 54 0.34 6.82 -13.33
N PHE A 55 1.08 7.42 -12.38
CA PHE A 55 1.02 7.07 -10.97
C PHE A 55 -0.02 7.93 -10.24
N ALA A 56 -0.69 7.34 -9.26
CA ALA A 56 -1.54 8.07 -8.34
C ALA A 56 -0.68 8.84 -7.30
N PRO A 57 -1.17 9.95 -6.73
CA PRO A 57 -0.45 10.69 -5.70
C PRO A 57 -0.01 9.86 -4.48
N ASP A 58 -0.77 8.80 -4.17
CA ASP A 58 -0.55 7.90 -3.04
C ASP A 58 0.09 6.55 -3.44
N THR A 59 0.60 6.40 -4.67
CA THR A 59 1.32 5.20 -5.12
C THR A 59 2.45 4.83 -4.15
N VAL A 60 3.12 5.81 -3.54
CA VAL A 60 4.12 5.56 -2.50
C VAL A 60 3.73 6.21 -1.18
N ARG A 61 3.52 5.37 -0.17
CA ARG A 61 3.32 5.81 1.22
C ARG A 61 4.63 5.73 2.00
N ARG A 62 5.06 6.88 2.54
CA ARG A 62 6.19 7.00 3.49
C ARG A 62 5.72 6.82 4.93
N ILE A 63 6.32 5.88 5.65
CA ILE A 63 5.99 5.59 7.05
C ILE A 63 7.07 4.70 7.70
N ASP A 64 7.44 4.94 8.95
CA ASP A 64 8.40 4.13 9.72
C ASP A 64 7.83 2.73 10.10
N LEU A 65 7.90 1.75 9.21
CA LEU A 65 7.32 0.43 9.44
C LEU A 65 8.10 -0.39 10.46
N THR A 66 9.42 -0.19 10.55
CA THR A 66 10.32 -0.97 11.41
C THR A 66 10.44 -0.43 12.84
N GLY A 67 10.02 0.81 13.08
CA GLY A 67 10.09 1.48 14.38
C GLY A 67 11.47 2.09 14.70
N ASP A 68 12.35 2.20 13.71
CA ASP A 68 13.72 2.69 13.90
C ASP A 68 13.91 4.18 13.62
N GLY A 69 12.80 4.88 13.32
CA GLY A 69 12.76 6.32 13.06
C GLY A 69 13.13 6.73 11.63
N ARG A 70 13.41 5.78 10.72
CA ARG A 70 13.59 6.06 9.30
C ARG A 70 12.29 5.85 8.53
N ASP A 71 12.14 6.53 7.41
CA ASP A 71 11.02 6.26 6.52
C ASP A 71 11.20 4.91 5.84
N ASP A 72 10.19 4.06 5.93
CA ASP A 72 10.00 2.91 5.07
C ASP A 72 8.90 3.23 4.04
N TYR A 73 8.74 2.37 3.04
CA TYR A 73 7.92 2.66 1.87
C TYR A 73 6.96 1.51 1.58
N ILE A 74 5.69 1.84 1.37
CA ILE A 74 4.73 0.95 0.72
C ILE A 74 4.51 1.50 -0.68
N VAL A 75 4.76 0.68 -1.70
CA VAL A 75 4.46 0.99 -3.10
C VAL A 75 3.22 0.19 -3.49
N ASP A 76 2.10 0.85 -3.74
CA ASP A 76 0.81 0.24 -4.09
C ASP A 76 0.42 0.65 -5.52
N PHE A 77 0.40 -0.31 -6.45
CA PHE A 77 0.14 -0.06 -7.86
C PHE A 77 -1.36 -0.08 -8.22
N ARG A 78 -2.26 -0.24 -7.24
CA ARG A 78 -3.71 -0.36 -7.46
C ARG A 78 -4.34 0.75 -8.29
N ASP A 79 -3.87 1.98 -8.12
CA ASP A 79 -4.38 3.15 -8.84
C ASP A 79 -3.40 3.64 -9.93
N THR A 80 -2.42 2.80 -10.29
CA THR A 80 -1.48 3.08 -11.40
C THR A 80 -2.11 2.69 -12.73
N LYS A 81 -1.97 3.55 -13.74
CA LYS A 81 -2.52 3.31 -15.08
C LYS A 81 -1.42 3.05 -16.10
N CYS A 82 -1.75 2.26 -17.11
CA CYS A 82 -0.93 2.02 -18.29
C CYS A 82 -1.69 2.53 -19.53
N GLY A 83 -1.42 3.77 -19.94
CA GLY A 83 -2.35 4.53 -20.78
C GLY A 83 -3.73 4.63 -20.11
N GLU A 84 -4.78 4.23 -20.81
CA GLU A 84 -6.16 4.19 -20.28
C GLU A 84 -6.48 2.89 -19.53
N ARG A 85 -5.54 1.93 -19.43
CA ARG A 85 -5.77 0.64 -18.76
C ARG A 85 -5.54 0.77 -17.26
N GLU A 86 -6.58 0.54 -16.46
CA GLU A 86 -6.52 0.64 -15.00
C GLU A 86 -6.14 -0.68 -14.31
N THR A 87 -6.33 -1.83 -14.98
CA THR A 87 -6.16 -3.15 -14.35
C THR A 87 -4.83 -3.83 -14.69
N THR A 88 -3.90 -3.16 -15.38
CA THR A 88 -2.63 -3.76 -15.83
C THR A 88 -1.82 -4.37 -14.69
N TYR A 89 -1.81 -3.73 -13.52
CA TYR A 89 -1.03 -4.16 -12.36
C TYR A 89 -1.85 -4.99 -11.37
N CYS A 90 -3.06 -5.42 -11.76
CA CYS A 90 -4.01 -6.09 -10.90
C CYS A 90 -4.54 -7.38 -11.51
N GLY A 91 -4.80 -8.37 -10.66
CA GLY A 91 -5.43 -9.63 -11.03
C GLY A 91 -6.40 -10.11 -9.95
N THR A 92 -6.79 -11.39 -10.02
CA THR A 92 -7.75 -11.98 -9.04
C THR A 92 -7.22 -12.01 -7.61
N GLY A 93 -5.89 -11.98 -7.46
CA GLY A 93 -5.19 -11.93 -6.19
C GLY A 93 -5.07 -10.53 -5.57
N GLY A 94 -5.51 -9.49 -6.27
CA GLY A 94 -5.30 -8.09 -5.90
C GLY A 94 -4.31 -7.41 -6.84
N CYS A 95 -3.72 -6.31 -6.39
CA CYS A 95 -2.76 -5.52 -7.16
C CYS A 95 -1.34 -5.72 -6.64
N VAL A 96 -0.35 -5.48 -7.49
CA VAL A 96 1.05 -5.53 -7.10
C VAL A 96 1.30 -4.50 -5.99
N MET A 97 1.96 -4.95 -4.92
CA MET A 97 2.35 -4.13 -3.80
C MET A 97 3.74 -4.55 -3.32
N ASP A 98 4.61 -3.56 -3.11
CA ASP A 98 5.93 -3.75 -2.50
C ASP A 98 5.99 -3.08 -1.13
N ILE A 99 6.75 -3.69 -0.22
CA ILE A 99 7.21 -3.04 1.00
C ILE A 99 8.73 -2.97 0.96
N LEU A 100 9.26 -1.76 1.06
CA LEU A 100 10.68 -1.50 1.14
C LEU A 100 11.02 -0.86 2.47
N VAL A 101 12.16 -1.24 3.03
CA VAL A 101 12.65 -0.74 4.33
C VAL A 101 14.00 -0.06 4.17
N THR A 102 14.23 0.97 4.98
CA THR A 102 15.49 1.70 5.03
C THR A 102 16.41 1.11 6.09
N LEU A 103 17.55 0.57 5.66
CA LEU A 103 18.56 -0.01 6.53
C LEU A 103 19.38 1.07 7.27
N PRO A 104 20.11 0.72 8.35
CA PRO A 104 20.93 1.67 9.09
C PRO A 104 22.01 2.38 8.26
N ASP A 105 22.44 1.78 7.14
CA ASP A 105 23.41 2.38 6.21
C ASP A 105 22.77 3.35 5.20
N GLY A 106 21.46 3.58 5.29
CA GLY A 106 20.69 4.42 4.40
C GLY A 106 20.25 3.74 3.10
N SER A 107 20.65 2.49 2.85
CA SER A 107 20.17 1.74 1.69
C SER A 107 18.70 1.33 1.87
N VAL A 108 17.95 1.30 0.77
CA VAL A 108 16.54 0.89 0.78
C VAL A 108 16.39 -0.43 0.05
N ARG A 109 15.81 -1.44 0.70
CA ARG A 109 15.63 -2.78 0.13
C ARG A 109 14.18 -3.27 0.18
N PRO A 110 13.72 -4.06 -0.80
CA PRO A 110 12.45 -4.75 -0.69
C PRO A 110 12.51 -5.82 0.41
N VAL A 111 11.43 -5.94 1.17
CA VAL A 111 11.19 -7.01 2.15
C VAL A 111 9.92 -7.80 1.87
N PHE A 112 9.08 -7.31 0.97
CA PHE A 112 7.90 -8.01 0.47
C PHE A 112 7.55 -7.48 -0.91
N ASP A 113 7.15 -8.40 -1.77
CA ASP A 113 6.54 -8.20 -3.07
C ASP A 113 5.37 -9.18 -3.22
N GLY A 114 4.29 -8.76 -3.87
CA GLY A 114 3.20 -9.67 -4.20
C GLY A 114 1.86 -9.00 -4.50
N TYR A 115 0.87 -9.85 -4.80
CA TYR A 115 -0.50 -9.40 -5.05
C TYR A 115 -1.30 -9.31 -3.75
N VAL A 116 -1.83 -8.12 -3.47
CA VAL A 116 -2.58 -7.78 -2.26
C VAL A 116 -3.91 -7.14 -2.66
N ARG A 117 -5.02 -7.61 -2.10
CA ARG A 117 -6.35 -7.03 -2.36
C ARG A 117 -6.55 -5.72 -1.63
N SER A 118 -6.15 -5.70 -0.38
CA SER A 118 -6.10 -4.51 0.46
C SER A 118 -5.16 -4.75 1.64
N TYR A 119 -4.71 -3.68 2.28
CA TYR A 119 -3.94 -3.78 3.50
C TYR A 119 -4.40 -2.74 4.52
N LYS A 120 -4.12 -3.01 5.80
CA LYS A 120 -4.34 -2.09 6.90
C LYS A 120 -3.15 -2.13 7.85
N ILE A 121 -2.56 -0.97 8.12
CA ILE A 121 -1.61 -0.82 9.22
C ILE A 121 -2.41 -0.91 10.52
N VAL A 122 -2.10 -1.88 11.36
CA VAL A 122 -2.81 -2.13 12.62
C VAL A 122 -2.50 -1.00 13.60
N THR A 123 -3.54 -0.30 14.05
CA THR A 123 -3.46 0.92 14.87
C THR A 123 -3.55 0.67 16.37
N SER A 124 -3.33 -0.55 16.84
CA SER A 124 -3.26 -0.85 18.28
C SER A 124 -2.19 0.01 18.96
N PRO A 125 -2.26 0.31 20.28
CA PRO A 125 -1.23 1.09 20.96
C PRO A 125 0.14 0.43 20.83
N VAL A 126 0.93 0.88 19.85
CA VAL A 126 2.29 0.46 19.65
C VAL A 126 3.17 1.37 20.51
N LYS A 127 4.07 0.78 21.31
CA LYS A 127 5.09 1.56 22.02
C LYS A 127 5.85 2.40 20.99
N ARG A 128 6.18 3.66 21.30
CA ARG A 128 7.01 4.48 20.40
C ARG A 128 8.28 3.71 20.04
N GLY A 129 8.58 3.61 18.74
CA GLY A 129 9.73 2.87 18.23
C GLY A 129 9.54 1.36 18.12
N ALA A 130 8.32 0.82 18.31
CA ALA A 130 8.05 -0.56 17.96
C ALA A 130 7.58 -0.69 16.51
N ALA A 131 8.03 -1.78 15.87
CA ALA A 131 7.65 -2.13 14.51
C ALA A 131 6.13 -2.23 14.32
N ARG A 132 5.66 -1.80 13.16
CA ARG A 132 4.26 -1.81 12.77
C ARG A 132 3.86 -3.17 12.25
N THR A 133 2.65 -3.60 12.63
CA THR A 133 2.00 -4.79 12.04
C THR A 133 1.07 -4.34 10.92
N ILE A 134 1.17 -5.01 9.77
CA ILE A 134 0.25 -4.83 8.66
C ILE A 134 -0.63 -6.08 8.56
N ARG A 135 -1.94 -5.86 8.45
CA ARG A 135 -2.91 -6.87 8.04
C ARG A 135 -3.09 -6.79 6.53
N PHE A 136 -2.94 -7.92 5.86
CA PHE A 136 -3.09 -8.09 4.42
C PHE A 136 -4.37 -8.89 4.15
N ASP A 137 -5.18 -8.40 3.22
CA ASP A 137 -6.24 -9.16 2.57
C ASP A 137 -5.70 -9.75 1.26
N LEU A 138 -5.80 -11.07 1.13
CA LEU A 138 -5.11 -11.85 0.12
C LEU A 138 -6.10 -12.77 -0.61
N HIS A 139 -5.65 -13.34 -1.73
CA HIS A 139 -6.38 -14.42 -2.39
C HIS A 139 -6.65 -15.61 -1.46
N GLY A 140 -7.82 -16.25 -1.57
CA GLY A 140 -8.24 -17.35 -0.68
C GLY A 140 -7.21 -18.50 -0.57
N SER A 141 -6.44 -18.72 -1.64
CA SER A 141 -5.37 -19.74 -1.69
C SER A 141 -4.26 -19.58 -0.65
N TYR A 142 -4.03 -18.37 -0.13
CA TYR A 142 -3.04 -18.15 0.93
C TYR A 142 -3.50 -18.71 2.29
N CYS A 143 -4.79 -19.02 2.42
CA CYS A 143 -5.42 -19.61 3.60
C CYS A 143 -5.93 -21.03 3.36
N GLY A 144 -5.71 -21.61 2.17
CA GLY A 144 -6.16 -22.96 1.80
C GLY A 144 -7.55 -22.99 1.18
N GLY A 145 -8.13 -21.83 0.91
CA GLY A 145 -9.35 -21.65 0.13
C GLY A 145 -9.07 -21.35 -1.34
N PHE A 146 -10.02 -20.72 -2.02
CA PHE A 146 -9.99 -20.39 -3.44
C PHE A 146 -10.64 -19.03 -3.73
N GLY A 147 -10.27 -18.43 -4.86
CA GLY A 147 -10.92 -17.25 -5.40
C GLY A 147 -11.09 -16.10 -4.39
N ALA A 148 -12.33 -15.61 -4.30
CA ALA A 148 -12.74 -14.48 -3.46
C ALA A 148 -12.93 -14.82 -1.97
N GLN A 149 -12.68 -16.05 -1.53
CA GLN A 149 -12.79 -16.40 -0.11
C GLN A 149 -11.86 -15.52 0.73
N ALA A 150 -12.38 -15.05 1.87
CA ALA A 150 -11.63 -14.17 2.78
C ALA A 150 -10.35 -14.85 3.26
N CYS A 151 -9.22 -14.17 3.10
CA CYS A 151 -7.94 -14.63 3.63
C CYS A 151 -7.17 -13.45 4.17
N PHE A 152 -7.00 -13.42 5.48
CA PHE A 152 -6.22 -12.39 6.15
C PHE A 152 -4.94 -12.97 6.73
N LYS A 153 -3.86 -12.22 6.60
CA LYS A 153 -2.60 -12.50 7.29
C LYS A 153 -2.07 -11.22 7.92
N GLU A 154 -1.37 -11.37 9.02
CA GLU A 154 -0.71 -10.25 9.69
C GLU A 154 0.81 -10.48 9.69
N LYS A 155 1.56 -9.39 9.50
CA LYS A 155 3.00 -9.40 9.56
C LYS A 155 3.50 -8.13 10.23
N THR A 156 4.26 -8.30 11.30
CA THR A 156 5.12 -7.24 11.83
C THR A 156 6.27 -7.02 10.85
N ILE A 157 6.42 -5.79 10.39
CA ILE A 157 7.42 -5.43 9.38
C ILE A 157 8.77 -5.28 10.08
N THR A 158 9.77 -5.90 9.49
CA THR A 158 11.16 -5.87 9.96
C THR A 158 12.06 -5.71 8.75
N ALA A 159 13.36 -5.53 8.97
CA ALA A 159 14.31 -5.54 7.87
C ALA A 159 14.32 -6.88 7.10
N THR A 160 13.89 -7.99 7.69
CA THR A 160 13.96 -9.33 7.09
C THR A 160 12.90 -9.53 6.00
N PRO A 161 13.30 -9.93 4.78
CA PRO A 161 12.36 -10.27 3.72
C PRO A 161 11.41 -11.40 4.12
N PHE A 162 10.18 -11.34 3.62
CA PHE A 162 9.15 -12.34 3.84
C PHE A 162 8.28 -12.52 2.61
N ALA A 163 7.63 -13.69 2.53
CA ALA A 163 6.62 -13.99 1.54
C ALA A 163 5.47 -14.77 2.19
N PHE A 164 4.26 -14.57 1.70
CA PHE A 164 3.15 -15.44 2.05
C PHE A 164 3.17 -16.68 1.16
N LYS A 165 3.04 -17.85 1.76
CA LYS A 165 2.94 -19.11 1.01
C LYS A 165 1.48 -19.48 0.78
N HIS A 166 1.15 -19.94 -0.42
CA HIS A 166 -0.11 -20.64 -0.67
C HIS A 166 -0.20 -21.85 0.25
N ARG A 167 -1.38 -22.09 0.81
CA ARG A 167 -1.68 -23.35 1.48
C ARG A 167 -2.34 -24.28 0.47
N ARG A 168 -1.86 -25.52 0.38
CA ARG A 168 -2.54 -26.56 -0.41
C ARG A 168 -3.97 -26.68 0.10
N ALA A 169 -4.94 -26.69 -0.81
CA ALA A 169 -6.34 -26.95 -0.47
C ALA A 169 -6.42 -28.30 0.25
N GLY A 170 -7.09 -28.35 1.41
CA GLY A 170 -7.21 -29.55 2.24
C GLY A 170 -6.18 -29.70 3.36
N ALA A 171 -5.13 -28.86 3.43
CA ALA A 171 -4.26 -28.75 4.60
C ALA A 171 -4.90 -27.89 5.69
N GLY A 172 -6.08 -28.31 6.17
CA GLY A 172 -6.63 -27.84 7.44
C GLY A 172 -5.69 -28.19 8.59
N PRO A 173 -5.87 -27.62 9.79
CA PRO A 173 -5.29 -28.22 10.98
C PRO A 173 -5.68 -29.69 10.97
N ALA A 174 -4.74 -30.60 11.21
CA ALA A 174 -5.08 -31.99 11.46
C ALA A 174 -6.02 -32.00 12.67
N ALA A 175 -7.34 -31.97 12.42
CA ALA A 175 -8.30 -32.41 13.39
C ALA A 175 -7.85 -33.84 13.72
N LEU A 176 -7.50 -34.06 14.98
CA LEU A 176 -7.23 -35.36 15.57
C LEU A 176 -8.41 -36.28 15.24
N ARG A 177 -8.41 -36.89 14.06
CA ARG A 177 -9.24 -38.05 13.76
C ARG A 177 -8.57 -39.17 14.53
N GLY A 178 -9.02 -39.35 15.76
CA GLY A 178 -8.76 -40.57 16.51
C GLY A 178 -9.27 -41.75 15.68
N CYS A 179 -8.37 -42.42 14.96
CA CYS A 179 -8.59 -43.79 14.56
C CYS A 179 -8.46 -44.64 15.81
N GLY A 180 -9.58 -44.83 16.51
CA GLY A 180 -9.68 -45.70 17.66
C GLY A 180 -10.81 -46.69 17.47
N ARG A 181 -10.42 -47.94 17.14
CA ARG A 181 -11.12 -49.20 17.44
C ARG A 181 -12.22 -49.65 16.46
N TRP A 182 -11.81 -50.48 15.51
CA TRP A 182 -12.67 -51.54 14.96
C TRP A 182 -12.68 -52.70 15.97
N ARG A 183 -13.88 -53.16 16.34
CA ARG A 183 -14.13 -54.51 16.88
C ARG A 183 -14.70 -55.35 15.76
#